data_AF-A0A8S2R5Q0-F1
#
_entry.id   AF-A0A8S2R5Q0-F1
#
_cell.length_a   1.000
_cell.length_b   1.000
_cell.length_c   1.000
_cell.angle_alpha   90.00
_cell.angle_beta   90.00
_cell.angle_gamma   90.00
#
_symmetry.space_group_name_H-M   'P 1'
#
loop_
_entity.id
_entity.type
_entity.pdbx_description
1 polymer ?
#
loop_
_entity_poly.entity_id
_entity_poly.type
_entity_poly.pdbx_seq_one_letter_code
_entity_poly.pdbx_strand_id
1 'polypeptide(L)'
;MFGPNTKISKARHPVIDLFGQQKPIANDIELCKEMNVILVTGPNMSGKSTYLRQIALLQILAQIGCFVPAEQARFRIVHEIFSKIRQHDNLFTGQSTFSSEINHISFILSSMTPNSMIILDEICSSTSTNEGLALATSITETLCRSQAFSIIATHLQQLTSVGYIHRNLANYHFDVIYNDKISSDVDSDLAHRSRHFHPPQAMLNRLQEQNNIIYSYTLRPGICKDLHYGIALASQIEDLQTVVELAKCVAKYYIRKKESVMNQLSNIPNLLMKRVIIMKSFCDLIYDVSNNAIQFIEQQRVYLENFQKRMHQHWSISSTTATSSEEDDDDILIELTPSPTIENE
;
A
#
# COMPACT_ATOMS: atom_id res chain seq x y z
N MET A 1 -8.19 25.86 -10.87
CA MET A 1 -9.35 25.67 -11.79
C MET A 1 -9.81 24.22 -11.71
N PHE A 2 -11.10 23.92 -11.85
CA PHE A 2 -11.57 22.53 -11.81
C PHE A 2 -11.52 21.85 -13.19
N GLY A 3 -11.42 20.52 -13.22
CA GLY A 3 -11.46 19.74 -14.45
C GLY A 3 -11.55 18.24 -14.21
N PRO A 4 -11.27 17.40 -15.22
CA PRO A 4 -11.35 15.95 -15.08
C PRO A 4 -10.17 15.34 -14.31
N ASN A 5 -9.07 16.07 -14.18
CA ASN A 5 -7.80 15.59 -13.61
C ASN A 5 -7.37 16.49 -12.43
N THR A 6 -6.60 15.92 -11.51
CA THR A 6 -5.90 16.67 -10.46
C THR A 6 -4.43 16.81 -10.86
N LYS A 7 -3.99 18.04 -11.12
CA LYS A 7 -2.61 18.38 -11.48
C LYS A 7 -2.17 19.62 -10.72
N ILE A 8 -1.23 19.46 -9.81
CA ILE A 8 -0.78 20.51 -8.90
C ILE A 8 0.75 20.57 -8.96
N SER A 9 1.31 21.70 -9.38
CA SER A 9 2.75 21.90 -9.50
C SER A 9 3.32 22.66 -8.31
N LYS A 10 4.47 22.19 -7.80
CA LYS A 10 5.17 22.73 -6.62
C LYS A 10 4.22 22.95 -5.44
N ALA A 11 3.40 21.94 -5.14
CA ALA A 11 2.45 22.00 -4.04
C ALA A 11 3.16 21.89 -2.69
N ARG A 12 2.72 22.69 -1.72
CA ARG A 12 3.24 22.70 -0.35
C ARG A 12 2.15 22.34 0.66
N HIS A 13 2.53 21.82 1.81
CA HIS A 13 1.58 21.51 2.87
C HIS A 13 1.07 22.81 3.50
N PRO A 14 -0.24 23.13 3.46
CA PRO A 14 -0.74 24.46 3.83
C PRO A 14 -0.45 24.87 5.26
N VAL A 15 -0.61 23.96 6.23
CA VAL A 15 -0.32 24.26 7.64
C VAL A 15 1.18 24.47 7.88
N ILE A 16 2.04 23.59 7.34
CA ILE A 16 3.50 23.70 7.52
C ILE A 16 4.06 24.90 6.76
N ASP A 17 3.51 25.26 5.60
CA ASP A 17 3.94 26.45 4.84
C ASP A 17 3.63 27.75 5.57
N LEU A 18 2.56 27.79 6.38
CA LEU A 18 2.14 28.98 7.13
C LEU A 18 2.77 29.05 8.53
N PHE A 19 2.80 27.94 9.27
CA PHE A 19 3.17 27.90 10.69
C PHE A 19 4.48 27.16 10.97
N GLY A 20 5.05 26.49 9.97
CA GLY A 20 6.32 25.80 10.12
C GLY A 20 7.47 26.78 10.28
N GLN A 21 8.45 26.39 11.10
CA GLN A 21 9.69 27.16 11.23
C GLN A 21 10.48 27.25 9.93
N GLN A 22 10.28 26.29 9.02
CA GLN A 22 10.88 26.23 7.71
C GLN A 22 9.80 25.93 6.67
N LYS A 23 9.97 26.50 5.47
CA LYS A 23 9.07 26.21 4.35
C LYS A 23 9.22 24.75 3.93
N PRO A 24 8.11 24.01 3.77
CA PRO A 24 8.15 22.62 3.33
C PRO A 24 8.62 22.54 1.88
N ILE A 25 9.29 21.44 1.55
CA ILE A 25 9.73 21.15 0.18
C ILE A 25 8.49 20.90 -0.69
N ALA A 26 8.45 21.58 -1.83
CA ALA A 26 7.33 21.54 -2.76
C ALA A 26 7.39 20.27 -3.62
N ASN A 27 6.24 19.61 -3.80
CA ASN A 27 6.12 18.38 -4.57
C ASN A 27 4.96 18.48 -5.57
N ASP A 28 5.12 17.83 -6.73
CA ASP A 28 4.07 17.77 -7.76
C ASP A 28 3.08 16.64 -7.45
N ILE A 29 1.81 16.84 -7.83
CA ILE A 29 0.73 15.86 -7.69
C ILE A 29 0.04 15.73 -9.05
N GLU A 30 -0.04 14.53 -9.61
CA GLU A 30 -0.72 14.27 -10.89
C GLU A 30 -1.55 12.99 -10.83
N LEU A 31 -2.87 13.15 -10.96
CA LEU A 31 -3.85 12.07 -11.03
C LEU A 31 -4.79 12.34 -12.20
N CYS A 32 -4.92 11.37 -13.09
CA CYS A 32 -5.83 11.40 -14.23
C CYS A 32 -6.52 10.05 -14.39
N LYS A 33 -7.41 9.93 -15.38
CA LYS A 33 -8.13 8.67 -15.64
C LYS A 33 -7.18 7.52 -16.00
N GLU A 34 -6.09 7.82 -16.69
CA GLU A 34 -5.06 6.87 -17.11
C GLU A 34 -4.07 6.53 -15.99
N MET A 35 -4.00 7.37 -14.94
CA MET A 35 -3.12 7.22 -13.78
C MET A 35 -3.89 7.68 -12.53
N ASN A 36 -4.84 6.86 -12.10
CA ASN A 36 -5.71 7.17 -10.97
C ASN A 36 -5.23 6.58 -9.64
N VAL A 37 -4.15 5.79 -9.65
CA VAL A 37 -3.53 5.25 -8.43
C VAL A 37 -2.07 5.66 -8.35
N ILE A 38 -1.66 6.24 -7.23
CA ILE A 38 -0.26 6.52 -6.90
C ILE A 38 0.13 5.65 -5.71
N LEU A 39 1.22 4.90 -5.86
CA LEU A 39 1.87 4.19 -4.76
C LEU A 39 3.16 4.91 -4.38
N VAL A 40 3.24 5.39 -3.14
CA VAL A 40 4.38 6.11 -2.57
C VAL A 40 5.13 5.20 -1.61
N THR A 41 6.40 4.95 -1.90
CA THR A 41 7.30 4.24 -0.99
C THR A 41 8.38 5.16 -0.42
N GLY A 42 9.07 4.67 0.60
CA GLY A 42 10.17 5.40 1.22
C GLY A 42 10.28 5.09 2.71
N PRO A 43 11.42 5.43 3.32
CA PRO A 43 11.64 5.17 4.73
C PRO A 43 10.64 5.91 5.63
N ASN A 44 10.57 5.49 6.88
CA ASN A 44 9.87 6.27 7.90
C ASN A 44 10.48 7.67 7.99
N MET A 45 9.68 8.67 8.32
CA MET A 45 10.08 10.10 8.40
C MET A 45 10.47 10.76 7.06
N SER A 46 10.43 10.05 5.93
CA SER A 46 10.73 10.64 4.60
C SER A 46 9.70 11.66 4.09
N GLY A 47 8.56 11.81 4.78
CA GLY A 47 7.52 12.76 4.42
C GLY A 47 6.26 12.15 3.78
N LYS A 48 6.15 10.81 3.68
CA LYS A 48 4.98 10.11 3.12
C LYS A 48 3.64 10.60 3.71
N SER A 49 3.46 10.48 5.03
CA SER A 49 2.21 10.90 5.69
C SER A 49 1.93 12.39 5.54
N THR A 50 2.97 13.23 5.54
CA THR A 50 2.85 14.67 5.30
C THR A 50 2.35 14.95 3.90
N TYR A 51 2.87 14.25 2.89
CA TYR A 51 2.45 14.36 1.50
C TYR A 51 0.99 13.92 1.29
N LEU A 52 0.58 12.81 1.92
CA LEU A 52 -0.80 12.33 1.88
C LEU A 52 -1.77 13.36 2.50
N ARG A 53 -1.46 13.87 3.69
CA ARG A 53 -2.25 14.93 4.35
C ARG A 53 -2.30 16.21 3.53
N GLN A 54 -1.18 16.59 2.91
CA GLN A 54 -1.11 17.74 2.01
C GLN A 54 -2.13 17.61 0.87
N ILE A 55 -2.18 16.47 0.17
CA ILE A 55 -3.13 16.27 -0.94
C ILE A 55 -4.58 16.45 -0.45
N ALA A 56 -4.94 15.84 0.68
CA ALA A 56 -6.27 15.96 1.26
C ALA A 56 -6.64 17.41 1.55
N LEU A 57 -5.74 18.15 2.22
CA LEU A 57 -5.97 19.54 2.60
C LEU A 57 -6.06 20.45 1.37
N LEU A 58 -5.22 20.24 0.35
CA LEU A 58 -5.28 21.01 -0.90
C LEU A 58 -6.61 20.80 -1.62
N GLN A 59 -7.11 19.57 -1.67
CA GLN A 59 -8.42 19.24 -2.26
C GLN A 59 -9.56 19.97 -1.53
N ILE A 60 -9.55 19.95 -0.19
CA ILE A 60 -10.54 20.62 0.65
C ILE A 60 -10.51 22.13 0.43
N LEU A 61 -9.33 22.76 0.52
CA LEU A 61 -9.16 24.20 0.33
C LEU A 61 -9.65 24.65 -1.05
N ALA A 62 -9.31 23.90 -2.10
CA ALA A 62 -9.75 24.21 -3.45
C ALA A 62 -11.28 24.15 -3.59
N GLN A 63 -11.94 23.12 -3.03
CA GLN A 63 -13.39 22.96 -3.10
C GLN A 63 -14.19 23.92 -2.21
N ILE A 64 -13.57 24.48 -1.16
CA ILE A 64 -14.13 25.61 -0.39
C ILE A 64 -14.04 26.92 -1.20
N GLY A 65 -13.16 27.00 -2.19
CA GLY A 65 -12.92 28.20 -2.99
C GLY A 65 -11.72 29.03 -2.51
N CYS A 66 -10.86 28.46 -1.67
CA CYS A 66 -9.64 29.12 -1.21
C CYS A 66 -8.50 28.99 -2.24
N PHE A 67 -7.58 29.94 -2.22
CA PHE A 67 -6.27 29.75 -2.84
C PHE A 67 -5.52 28.62 -2.14
N VAL A 68 -4.70 27.90 -2.92
CA VAL A 68 -3.88 26.80 -2.44
C VAL A 68 -2.39 27.12 -2.60
N PRO A 69 -1.51 26.68 -1.69
CA PRO A 69 -0.07 26.91 -1.78
C PRO A 69 0.58 26.01 -2.84
N ALA A 70 0.49 26.43 -4.10
CA ALA A 70 1.08 25.78 -5.26
C ALA A 70 1.42 26.83 -6.33
N GLU A 71 2.29 26.49 -7.28
CA GLU A 71 2.58 27.36 -8.42
C GLU A 71 1.42 27.35 -9.42
N GLN A 72 0.88 26.16 -9.72
CA GLN A 72 -0.32 25.99 -10.53
C GLN A 72 -1.14 24.84 -9.95
N ALA A 73 -2.46 24.95 -9.99
CA ALA A 73 -3.35 23.93 -9.46
C ALA A 73 -4.63 23.75 -10.28
N ARG A 74 -4.81 22.52 -10.74
CA ARG A 74 -6.05 22.00 -11.31
C ARG A 74 -6.53 20.84 -10.44
N PHE A 75 -7.81 20.82 -10.10
CA PHE A 75 -8.38 19.76 -9.28
C PHE A 75 -9.52 19.08 -10.02
N ARG A 76 -9.65 17.76 -9.85
CA ARG A 76 -10.91 17.07 -10.08
C ARG A 76 -11.87 17.38 -8.94
N ILE A 77 -13.14 17.60 -9.23
CA ILE A 77 -14.16 17.70 -8.16
C ILE A 77 -14.32 16.31 -7.56
N VAL A 78 -14.18 16.24 -6.23
CA VAL A 78 -14.31 15.02 -5.46
C VAL A 78 -15.54 15.14 -4.56
N HIS A 79 -16.36 14.10 -4.52
CA HIS A 79 -17.56 14.09 -3.67
C HIS A 79 -17.24 13.62 -2.25
N GLU A 80 -16.30 12.69 -2.13
CA GLU A 80 -15.98 12.02 -0.87
C GLU A 80 -14.46 11.84 -0.76
N ILE A 81 -13.92 12.17 0.40
CA ILE A 81 -12.52 11.89 0.74
C ILE A 81 -12.51 10.81 1.81
N PHE A 82 -12.02 9.62 1.44
CA PHE A 82 -11.78 8.53 2.36
C PHE A 82 -10.31 8.54 2.78
N SER A 83 -10.05 8.45 4.08
CA SER A 83 -8.69 8.38 4.58
C SER A 83 -8.51 7.36 5.68
N LYS A 84 -7.49 6.52 5.55
CA LYS A 84 -6.93 5.71 6.64
C LYS A 84 -5.49 6.13 6.83
N ILE A 85 -5.29 7.16 7.66
CA ILE A 85 -3.96 7.62 8.05
C ILE A 85 -3.64 7.05 9.42
N ARG A 86 -2.41 6.55 9.62
CA ARG A 86 -1.99 6.03 10.93
C ARG A 86 -2.09 7.16 11.97
N GLN A 87 -2.87 6.92 13.02
CA GLN A 87 -2.96 7.79 14.20
C GLN A 87 -2.02 7.24 15.26
N HIS A 88 -1.50 8.11 16.13
CA HIS A 88 -0.84 7.64 17.35
C HIS A 88 -1.88 6.94 18.21
N ASP A 89 -1.53 5.76 18.73
CA ASP A 89 -2.45 4.74 19.22
C ASP A 89 -3.52 5.28 20.19
N ASN A 90 -4.79 4.98 19.91
CA ASN A 90 -5.85 5.05 20.90
C ASN A 90 -5.95 3.68 21.58
N LEU A 91 -5.48 3.60 22.82
CA LEU A 91 -5.49 2.40 23.68
C LEU A 91 -6.90 1.99 24.17
N PHE A 92 -7.95 2.71 23.77
CA PHE A 92 -9.29 2.61 24.36
C PHE A 92 -10.35 2.14 23.37
N THR A 93 -10.26 0.90 22.90
CA THR A 93 -11.40 0.15 22.35
C THR A 93 -11.11 -1.33 22.49
N GLY A 94 -12.02 -2.14 23.04
CA GLY A 94 -11.87 -3.60 23.19
C GLY A 94 -11.88 -4.40 21.88
N GLN A 95 -11.41 -3.82 20.77
CA GLN A 95 -11.26 -4.45 19.46
C GLN A 95 -9.79 -4.45 19.04
N SER A 96 -9.33 -5.48 18.34
CA SER A 96 -7.95 -5.50 17.84
C SER A 96 -7.70 -4.36 16.84
N THR A 97 -6.49 -3.80 16.87
CA THR A 97 -6.05 -2.75 15.94
C THR A 97 -6.17 -3.18 14.48
N PHE A 98 -5.93 -4.47 14.21
CA PHE A 98 -6.08 -5.05 12.88
C PHE A 98 -7.56 -5.17 12.46
N SER A 99 -8.44 -5.66 13.33
CA SER A 99 -9.87 -5.81 12.97
C SER A 99 -10.52 -4.45 12.69
N SER A 100 -10.22 -3.43 13.50
CA SER A 100 -10.70 -2.06 13.24
C SER A 100 -10.11 -1.47 11.96
N GLU A 101 -8.84 -1.75 11.65
CA GLU A 101 -8.22 -1.38 10.38
C GLU A 101 -8.93 -2.01 9.18
N ILE A 102 -9.18 -3.32 9.22
CA ILE A 102 -9.85 -4.05 8.13
C ILE A 102 -11.30 -3.57 7.97
N ASN A 103 -12.03 -3.33 9.05
CA ASN A 103 -13.39 -2.78 8.98
C ASN A 103 -13.42 -1.39 8.33
N HIS A 104 -12.45 -0.52 8.65
CA HIS A 104 -12.32 0.77 7.97
C HIS A 104 -12.02 0.60 6.48
N ILE A 105 -11.09 -0.28 6.11
CA ILE A 105 -10.78 -0.52 4.69
C ILE A 105 -11.99 -1.08 3.96
N SER A 106 -12.72 -2.03 4.57
CA SER A 106 -13.96 -2.60 4.03
C SER A 106 -15.00 -1.51 3.75
N PHE A 107 -15.22 -0.60 4.70
CA PHE A 107 -16.12 0.54 4.54
C PHE A 107 -15.70 1.46 3.38
N ILE A 108 -14.40 1.76 3.25
CA ILE A 108 -13.88 2.57 2.14
C ILE A 108 -14.15 1.89 0.80
N LEU A 109 -13.85 0.59 0.70
CA LEU A 109 -14.00 -0.16 -0.55
C LEU A 109 -15.48 -0.37 -0.95
N SER A 110 -16.39 -0.52 0.01
CA SER A 110 -17.82 -0.67 -0.26
C SER A 110 -18.51 0.67 -0.58
N SER A 111 -17.98 1.78 -0.08
CA SER A 111 -18.58 3.11 -0.25
C SER A 111 -17.97 3.93 -1.39
N MET A 112 -16.81 3.54 -1.92
CA MET A 112 -16.12 4.35 -2.94
C MET A 112 -16.94 4.47 -4.23
N THR A 113 -16.94 5.67 -4.79
CA THR A 113 -17.52 5.99 -6.10
C THR A 113 -16.41 6.44 -7.07
N PRO A 114 -16.67 6.53 -8.39
CA PRO A 114 -15.70 7.06 -9.36
C PRO A 114 -15.17 8.47 -9.02
N ASN A 115 -15.96 9.26 -8.30
CA ASN A 115 -15.63 10.62 -7.89
C ASN A 115 -15.04 10.72 -6.48
N SER A 116 -14.69 9.60 -5.85
CA SER A 116 -14.04 9.60 -4.53
C SER A 116 -12.53 9.82 -4.66
N MET A 117 -11.94 10.36 -3.59
CA MET A 117 -10.50 10.39 -3.35
C MET A 117 -10.19 9.51 -2.15
N ILE A 118 -9.22 8.61 -2.30
CA ILE A 118 -8.87 7.60 -1.31
C ILE A 118 -7.41 7.80 -0.91
N ILE A 119 -7.15 7.91 0.39
CA ILE A 119 -5.82 8.18 0.94
C ILE A 119 -5.50 7.13 2.01
N LEU A 120 -4.54 6.26 1.74
CA LEU A 120 -4.19 5.14 2.61
C LEU A 120 -2.74 5.22 3.05
N ASP A 121 -2.47 5.18 4.34
CA ASP A 121 -1.12 5.28 4.91
C ASP A 121 -0.78 4.01 5.71
N GLU A 122 0.18 3.25 5.20
CA GLU A 122 0.75 2.03 5.81
C GLU A 122 -0.30 1.01 6.26
N ILE A 123 -1.23 0.68 5.34
CA ILE A 123 -2.29 -0.32 5.57
C ILE A 123 -1.73 -1.72 5.84
N CYS A 124 -2.47 -2.48 6.64
CA CYS A 124 -2.20 -3.90 6.94
C CYS A 124 -0.83 -4.13 7.59
N SER A 125 -0.32 -3.12 8.32
CA SER A 125 0.95 -3.19 9.05
C SER A 125 0.86 -3.91 10.40
N SER A 126 -0.36 -4.15 10.89
CA SER A 126 -0.62 -4.74 12.21
C SER A 126 -0.75 -6.27 12.20
N THR A 127 -0.39 -6.93 11.10
CA THR A 127 -0.42 -8.39 10.93
C THR A 127 0.91 -8.93 10.40
N SER A 128 1.01 -10.25 10.19
CA SER A 128 2.19 -10.88 9.60
C SER A 128 2.56 -10.26 8.26
N THR A 129 3.85 -10.12 7.98
CA THR A 129 4.33 -9.39 6.78
C THR A 129 3.81 -9.99 5.48
N ASN A 130 3.63 -11.31 5.43
CA ASN A 130 3.14 -12.02 4.25
C ASN A 130 1.64 -11.80 4.05
N GLU A 131 0.82 -11.94 5.10
CA GLU A 131 -0.61 -11.66 5.02
C GLU A 131 -0.89 -10.18 4.77
N GLY A 132 -0.13 -9.30 5.43
CA GLY A 132 -0.22 -7.85 5.24
C GLY A 132 0.07 -7.46 3.80
N LEU A 133 1.12 -8.04 3.19
CA LEU A 133 1.42 -7.84 1.78
C LEU A 133 0.32 -8.38 0.86
N ALA A 134 -0.21 -9.58 1.13
CA ALA A 134 -1.28 -10.20 0.35
C ALA A 134 -2.55 -9.33 0.35
N LEU A 135 -2.96 -8.85 1.53
CA LEU A 135 -4.11 -7.98 1.70
C LEU A 135 -3.88 -6.62 1.04
N ALA A 136 -2.74 -5.98 1.31
CA ALA A 136 -2.41 -4.68 0.72
C ALA A 136 -2.37 -4.74 -0.82
N THR A 137 -1.86 -5.85 -1.38
CA THR A 137 -1.88 -6.12 -2.82
C THR A 137 -3.32 -6.20 -3.34
N SER A 138 -4.16 -7.03 -2.71
CA SER A 138 -5.56 -7.21 -3.12
C SER A 138 -6.37 -5.91 -3.04
N ILE A 139 -6.16 -5.12 -1.98
CA ILE A 139 -6.77 -3.81 -1.81
C ILE A 139 -6.30 -2.86 -2.91
N THR A 140 -4.99 -2.80 -3.16
CA THR A 140 -4.42 -1.93 -4.20
C THR A 140 -4.94 -2.28 -5.58
N GLU A 141 -5.03 -3.57 -5.93
CA GLU A 141 -5.61 -3.99 -7.21
C GLU A 141 -7.10 -3.62 -7.32
N THR A 142 -7.86 -3.74 -6.23
CA THR A 142 -9.27 -3.34 -6.18
C THR A 142 -9.42 -1.84 -6.47
N LEU A 143 -8.54 -1.02 -5.89
CA LEU A 143 -8.48 0.42 -6.18
C LEU A 143 -8.07 0.69 -7.63
N CYS A 144 -7.13 -0.09 -8.19
CA CYS A 144 -6.75 0.03 -9.60
C CYS A 144 -7.89 -0.36 -10.56
N ARG A 145 -8.85 -1.18 -10.14
CA ARG A 145 -10.05 -1.51 -10.93
C ARG A 145 -11.14 -0.44 -10.83
N SER A 146 -11.04 0.48 -9.87
CA SER A 146 -11.96 1.61 -9.72
C SER A 146 -11.50 2.82 -10.54
N GLN A 147 -12.36 3.84 -10.63
CA GLN A 147 -12.03 5.16 -11.20
C GLN A 147 -11.75 6.22 -10.12
N ALA A 148 -11.77 5.83 -8.84
CA ALA A 148 -11.45 6.71 -7.74
C ALA A 148 -9.97 7.12 -7.80
N PHE A 149 -9.66 8.33 -7.34
CA PHE A 149 -8.30 8.80 -7.24
C PHE A 149 -7.71 8.31 -5.92
N SER A 150 -6.73 7.41 -6.00
CA SER A 150 -6.19 6.71 -4.83
C SER A 150 -4.71 7.02 -4.65
N ILE A 151 -4.31 7.39 -3.43
CA ILE A 151 -2.92 7.61 -3.05
C ILE A 151 -2.62 6.71 -1.86
N ILE A 152 -1.63 5.83 -2.03
CA ILE A 152 -1.28 4.81 -1.05
C ILE A 152 0.17 5.05 -0.66
N ALA A 153 0.45 5.26 0.62
CA ALA A 153 1.80 5.24 1.16
C ALA A 153 2.08 3.90 1.84
N THR A 154 3.25 3.32 1.58
CA THR A 154 3.65 2.06 2.22
C THR A 154 5.14 1.99 2.47
N HIS A 155 5.53 1.18 3.45
CA HIS A 155 6.91 0.72 3.62
C HIS A 155 7.16 -0.63 2.89
N LEU A 156 6.10 -1.30 2.41
CA LEU A 156 6.18 -2.57 1.71
C LEU A 156 6.66 -2.38 0.27
N GLN A 157 7.98 -2.47 0.04
CA GLN A 157 8.56 -2.32 -1.30
C GLN A 157 8.03 -3.34 -2.30
N GLN A 158 7.66 -4.54 -1.84
CA GLN A 158 7.08 -5.60 -2.68
C GLN A 158 5.77 -5.16 -3.36
N LEU A 159 5.01 -4.26 -2.74
CA LEU A 159 3.74 -3.77 -3.28
C LEU A 159 3.92 -2.98 -4.59
N THR A 160 5.11 -2.45 -4.84
CA THR A 160 5.45 -1.77 -6.11
C THR A 160 5.32 -2.66 -7.34
N SER A 161 5.33 -3.98 -7.15
CA SER A 161 5.14 -4.96 -8.22
C SER A 161 3.76 -4.86 -8.89
N VAL A 162 2.75 -4.35 -8.18
CA VAL A 162 1.40 -4.11 -8.72
C VAL A 162 1.43 -3.15 -9.90
N GLY A 163 2.36 -2.18 -9.90
CA GLY A 163 2.55 -1.24 -11.02
C GLY A 163 3.01 -1.90 -12.32
N TYR A 164 3.58 -3.11 -12.27
CA TYR A 164 3.88 -3.87 -13.49
C TYR A 164 2.64 -4.57 -14.07
N ILE A 165 1.59 -4.76 -13.26
CA ILE A 165 0.33 -5.43 -13.64
C ILE A 165 -0.71 -4.40 -14.09
N HIS A 166 -0.81 -3.28 -13.36
CA HIS A 166 -1.78 -2.22 -13.56
C HIS A 166 -1.12 -0.96 -14.13
N ARG A 167 -1.39 -0.65 -15.40
CA ARG A 167 -0.81 0.53 -16.10
C ARG A 167 -1.25 1.87 -15.51
N ASN A 168 -2.37 1.87 -14.81
CA ASN A 168 -2.95 3.05 -14.16
C ASN A 168 -2.42 3.30 -12.74
N LEU A 169 -1.52 2.44 -12.27
CA LEU A 169 -0.77 2.66 -11.03
C LEU A 169 0.62 3.23 -11.37
N ALA A 170 0.96 4.36 -10.76
CA ALA A 170 2.29 4.93 -10.82
C ALA A 170 3.03 4.77 -9.49
N ASN A 171 4.24 4.23 -9.57
CA ASN A 171 5.16 4.14 -8.43
C ASN A 171 5.93 5.45 -8.26
N TYR A 172 5.97 5.94 -7.03
CA TYR A 172 6.80 7.06 -6.59
C TYR A 172 7.52 6.69 -5.30
N HIS A 173 8.61 7.38 -5.01
CA HIS A 173 9.32 7.25 -3.75
C HIS A 173 9.87 8.59 -3.25
N PHE A 174 10.06 8.71 -1.94
CA PHE A 174 10.81 9.82 -1.37
C PHE A 174 12.31 9.54 -1.41
N ASP A 175 13.06 10.50 -1.95
CA ASP A 175 14.50 10.40 -2.17
C ASP A 175 15.29 10.67 -0.88
N VAL A 176 16.40 9.96 -0.72
CA VAL A 176 17.24 9.98 0.48
C VAL A 176 18.70 10.04 0.06
N ILE A 177 19.42 11.02 0.62
CA ILE A 177 20.82 11.28 0.30
C ILE A 177 21.68 10.69 1.40
N TYR A 178 22.69 9.90 1.03
CA TYR A 178 23.67 9.36 1.97
C TYR A 178 24.94 10.23 1.96
N ASN A 179 25.51 10.50 3.12
CA ASN A 179 26.83 11.14 3.20
C ASN A 179 27.94 10.09 2.93
N ASP A 180 28.83 10.41 2.01
CA ASP A 180 29.86 9.57 1.36
C ASP A 180 30.97 8.96 2.27
N LYS A 181 30.72 8.67 3.55
CA LYS A 181 31.66 7.89 4.38
C LYS A 181 31.46 6.37 4.28
N ILE A 182 30.45 5.90 3.54
CA ILE A 182 30.15 4.46 3.33
C ILE A 182 30.30 4.06 1.85
N SER A 183 30.55 5.00 0.93
CA SER A 183 30.64 4.74 -0.51
C SER A 183 31.94 4.04 -0.94
N SER A 184 32.81 3.60 -0.03
CA SER A 184 33.99 2.81 -0.39
C SER A 184 33.70 1.32 -0.61
N ASP A 185 32.56 0.77 -0.18
CA ASP A 185 32.33 -0.70 -0.20
C ASP A 185 31.08 -1.18 -0.95
N VAL A 186 30.37 -0.31 -1.68
CA VAL A 186 29.26 -0.74 -2.55
C VAL A 186 29.29 0.05 -3.87
N ASP A 187 29.83 -0.60 -4.89
CA ASP A 187 29.75 -0.33 -6.33
C ASP A 187 30.13 1.06 -6.87
N SER A 188 31.26 1.08 -7.59
CA SER A 188 31.87 2.19 -8.32
C SER A 188 31.08 2.75 -9.52
N ASP A 189 29.79 2.43 -9.65
CA ASP A 189 28.98 2.80 -10.82
C ASP A 189 27.97 3.95 -10.56
N LEU A 190 27.85 4.44 -9.33
CA LEU A 190 26.83 5.44 -8.94
C LEU A 190 27.27 6.91 -9.02
N ALA A 191 28.55 7.20 -9.32
CA ALA A 191 29.13 8.55 -9.20
C ALA A 191 28.72 9.56 -10.31
N HIS A 192 27.88 9.19 -11.28
CA HIS A 192 27.62 10.03 -12.45
C HIS A 192 26.28 10.78 -12.51
N ARG A 193 25.42 10.76 -11.48
CA ARG A 193 24.05 11.33 -11.62
C ARG A 193 23.58 12.36 -10.58
N SER A 194 24.48 12.95 -9.80
CA SER A 194 24.12 14.04 -8.88
C SER A 194 24.83 15.34 -9.27
N ARG A 195 24.28 16.08 -10.24
CA ARG A 195 24.80 17.44 -10.55
C ARG A 195 23.82 18.58 -10.35
N HIS A 196 22.52 18.36 -10.13
CA HIS A 196 21.55 19.48 -10.09
C HIS A 196 20.64 19.40 -8.87
N PHE A 197 21.21 19.53 -7.67
CA PHE A 197 20.48 20.00 -6.48
C PHE A 197 21.48 20.52 -5.42
N HIS A 198 21.37 21.79 -5.06
CA HIS A 198 22.07 22.35 -3.91
C HIS A 198 21.01 22.73 -2.86
N PRO A 199 20.87 21.94 -1.78
CA PRO A 199 20.03 22.34 -0.65
C PRO A 199 20.54 23.68 -0.08
N PRO A 200 19.67 24.52 0.50
CA PRO A 200 20.08 25.76 1.15
C PRO A 200 21.18 25.49 2.20
N GLN A 201 22.27 26.27 2.18
CA GLN A 201 23.43 26.06 3.06
C GLN A 201 23.08 26.05 4.56
N ALA A 202 22.05 26.80 4.97
CA ALA A 202 21.56 26.79 6.36
C ALA A 202 20.94 25.43 6.77
N MET A 203 20.41 24.66 5.82
CA MET A 203 19.87 23.32 6.03
C MET A 203 21.01 22.30 6.10
N LEU A 204 21.98 22.40 5.20
CA LEU A 204 23.21 21.60 5.23
C LEU A 204 23.97 21.75 6.55
N ASN A 205 24.14 22.98 7.04
CA ASN A 205 24.90 23.25 8.27
C ASN A 205 24.22 22.70 9.53
N ARG A 206 22.88 22.53 9.54
CA ARG A 206 22.16 21.88 10.66
C ARG A 206 22.03 20.37 10.50
N LEU A 207 22.13 19.85 9.28
CA LEU A 207 22.08 18.41 8.97
C LEU A 207 23.46 17.74 9.02
N GLN A 208 24.53 18.52 9.09
CA GLN A 208 25.92 18.06 9.20
C GLN A 208 26.31 17.58 10.59
N GLU A 209 25.45 17.72 11.59
CA GLU A 209 25.68 17.14 12.91
C GLU A 209 25.03 15.75 12.98
N GLN A 210 25.91 14.73 12.97
CA GLN A 210 25.69 13.34 13.38
C GLN A 210 24.94 12.36 12.45
N ASN A 211 24.27 12.81 11.38
CA ASN A 211 23.47 11.90 10.53
C ASN A 211 24.08 11.62 9.15
N ASN A 212 24.37 10.35 8.85
CA ASN A 212 24.80 9.88 7.52
C ASN A 212 23.65 9.76 6.49
N ILE A 213 22.42 10.11 6.89
CA ILE A 213 21.22 10.03 6.05
C ILE A 213 20.52 11.38 6.09
N ILE A 214 20.34 11.99 4.92
CA ILE A 214 19.63 13.24 4.73
C ILE A 214 18.34 12.95 3.95
N TYR A 215 17.20 13.22 4.59
CA TYR A 215 15.90 13.15 3.90
C TYR A 215 15.74 14.36 3.00
N SER A 216 15.64 14.14 1.69
CA SER A 216 15.45 15.23 0.73
C SER A 216 14.02 15.79 0.70
N TYR A 217 13.06 15.06 1.30
CA TYR A 217 11.61 15.29 1.22
C TYR A 217 11.09 15.54 -0.21
N THR A 218 11.82 15.06 -1.22
CA THR A 218 11.51 15.22 -2.63
C THR A 218 10.94 13.91 -3.16
N LEU A 219 9.77 13.99 -3.77
CA LEU A 219 9.11 12.85 -4.41
C LEU A 219 9.70 12.63 -5.81
N ARG A 220 10.07 11.39 -6.11
CA ARG A 220 10.63 10.97 -7.40
C ARG A 220 9.78 9.85 -8.02
N PRO A 221 9.59 9.83 -9.35
CA PRO A 221 8.94 8.71 -10.01
C PRO A 221 9.81 7.45 -9.94
N GLY A 222 9.17 6.30 -9.94
CA GLY A 222 9.81 4.99 -9.91
C GLY A 222 9.92 4.38 -8.51
N ILE A 223 10.65 3.27 -8.45
CA ILE A 223 10.87 2.48 -7.23
C ILE A 223 12.24 2.83 -6.67
N CYS A 224 12.33 2.97 -5.36
CA CYS A 224 13.61 3.20 -4.72
C CYS A 224 14.52 1.97 -4.80
N LYS A 225 15.79 2.16 -5.16
CA LYS A 225 16.79 1.08 -5.28
C LYS A 225 17.42 0.68 -3.96
N ASP A 226 17.45 1.59 -2.97
CA ASP A 226 18.16 1.35 -1.72
C ASP A 226 17.23 0.75 -0.65
N LEU A 227 17.55 -0.46 -0.19
CA LEU A 227 16.69 -1.26 0.69
C LEU A 227 17.04 -1.19 2.18
N HIS A 228 18.04 -0.40 2.60
CA HIS A 228 18.65 -0.53 3.92
C HIS A 228 18.56 0.70 4.83
N TYR A 229 17.49 1.49 4.71
CA TYR A 229 17.30 2.67 5.56
C TYR A 229 17.31 2.37 7.05
N GLY A 230 16.60 1.33 7.50
CA GLY A 230 16.54 0.98 8.92
C GLY A 230 17.90 0.57 9.48
N ILE A 231 18.68 -0.19 8.70
CA ILE A 231 20.04 -0.60 9.08
C ILE A 231 20.99 0.58 9.08
N ALA A 232 20.85 1.48 8.11
CA ALA A 232 21.66 2.69 8.04
C ALA A 232 21.38 3.64 9.22
N LEU A 233 20.12 3.74 9.67
CA LEU A 233 19.77 4.46 10.92
C LEU A 233 20.36 3.75 12.15
N ALA A 234 20.20 2.43 12.26
CA ALA A 234 20.73 1.66 13.38
C ALA A 234 22.28 1.75 13.48
N SER A 235 22.98 1.91 12.34
CA SER A 235 24.43 2.06 12.28
C SER A 235 24.97 3.33 12.95
N GLN A 236 24.11 4.28 13.28
CA GLN A 236 24.46 5.52 13.98
C GLN A 236 24.52 5.32 15.51
N ILE A 237 23.99 4.21 16.02
CA ILE A 237 24.01 3.90 17.45
C ILE A 237 25.30 3.14 17.76
N GLU A 238 26.25 3.81 18.42
CA GLU A 238 27.61 3.28 18.68
C GLU A 238 27.60 1.91 19.37
N ASP A 239 26.71 1.71 20.35
CA ASP A 239 26.60 0.46 21.11
C ASP A 239 26.02 -0.72 20.31
N LEU A 240 25.53 -0.49 19.08
CA LEU A 240 24.88 -1.51 18.24
C LEU A 240 25.75 -2.00 17.07
N GLN A 241 27.01 -1.57 16.96
CA GLN A 241 27.86 -1.87 15.79
C GLN A 241 27.90 -3.36 15.42
N THR A 242 28.14 -4.25 16.38
CA THR A 242 28.17 -5.70 16.16
C THR A 242 26.82 -6.24 15.65
N VAL A 243 25.70 -5.74 16.18
CA VAL A 243 24.34 -6.12 15.77
C VAL A 243 24.03 -5.60 14.37
N VAL A 244 24.48 -4.40 14.05
CA VAL A 244 24.31 -3.76 12.75
C VAL A 244 25.09 -4.51 11.67
N GLU A 245 26.32 -4.94 11.95
CA GLU A 245 27.11 -5.75 11.02
C GLU A 245 26.43 -7.08 10.71
N LEU A 246 25.94 -7.78 11.74
CA LEU A 246 25.15 -9.00 11.58
C LEU A 246 23.87 -8.74 10.77
N ALA A 247 23.14 -7.65 11.08
CA ALA A 247 21.94 -7.27 10.36
C ALA A 247 22.23 -6.97 8.87
N LYS A 248 23.35 -6.31 8.54
CA LYS A 248 23.80 -6.11 7.15
C LYS A 248 24.03 -7.44 6.44
N CYS A 249 24.71 -8.39 7.07
CA CYS A 249 24.94 -9.72 6.52
C CYS A 249 23.63 -10.48 6.24
N VAL A 250 22.71 -10.47 7.21
CA VAL A 250 21.39 -11.09 7.07
C VAL A 250 20.58 -10.42 5.96
N ALA A 251 20.61 -9.09 5.87
CA ALA A 251 19.89 -8.35 4.84
C ALA A 251 20.42 -8.64 3.43
N LYS A 252 21.75 -8.73 3.26
CA LYS A 252 22.38 -9.15 1.99
C LYS A 252 21.92 -10.55 1.56
N TYR A 253 21.80 -11.48 2.51
CA TYR A 253 21.29 -12.82 2.23
C TYR A 253 19.84 -12.79 1.70
N TYR A 254 18.94 -12.04 2.35
CA TYR A 254 17.55 -11.91 1.91
C TYR A 254 17.41 -11.20 0.55
N ILE A 255 18.25 -10.18 0.27
CA ILE A 255 18.26 -9.52 -1.04
C ILE A 255 18.67 -10.48 -2.15
N ARG A 256 19.76 -11.24 -1.99
CA ARG A 256 20.20 -12.22 -2.99
C ARG A 256 19.11 -13.25 -3.30
N LYS A 257 18.39 -13.70 -2.25
CA LYS A 257 17.26 -14.61 -2.41
C LYS A 257 16.11 -13.96 -3.19
N LYS A 258 15.82 -12.67 -2.95
CA LYS A 258 14.78 -11.90 -3.64
C LYS A 258 15.14 -11.56 -5.09
N GLU A 259 16.38 -11.14 -5.36
CA GLU A 259 16.86 -10.81 -6.70
C GLU A 259 16.88 -12.01 -7.64
N SER A 260 17.17 -13.21 -7.13
CA SER A 260 17.05 -14.46 -7.88
C SER A 260 15.64 -14.66 -8.47
N VAL A 261 14.59 -14.30 -7.70
CA VAL A 261 13.19 -14.37 -8.13
C VAL A 261 12.82 -13.21 -9.08
N MET A 262 13.30 -11.99 -8.81
CA MET A 262 12.98 -10.82 -9.63
C MET A 262 13.70 -10.82 -10.99
N ASN A 263 14.94 -11.31 -11.07
CA ASN A 263 15.69 -11.44 -12.33
C ASN A 263 15.08 -12.49 -13.27
N GLN A 264 14.38 -13.49 -12.73
CA GLN A 264 13.57 -14.41 -13.53
C GLN A 264 12.35 -13.71 -14.15
N LEU A 265 11.78 -12.69 -13.49
CA LEU A 265 10.60 -11.94 -13.93
C LEU A 265 10.91 -10.84 -14.96
N SER A 266 12.07 -10.19 -14.87
CA SER A 266 12.44 -9.07 -15.76
C SER A 266 12.73 -9.50 -17.20
N ASN A 267 13.22 -10.72 -17.40
CA ASN A 267 13.62 -11.27 -18.71
C ASN A 267 12.47 -11.87 -19.51
N ILE A 268 11.23 -11.80 -19.03
CA ILE A 268 10.07 -12.43 -19.65
C ILE A 268 9.23 -11.37 -20.38
N PRO A 269 9.07 -11.43 -21.71
CA PRO A 269 8.31 -10.42 -22.45
C PRO A 269 6.79 -10.57 -22.31
N ASN A 270 6.29 -11.76 -21.93
CA ASN A 270 4.87 -12.09 -21.92
C ASN A 270 4.18 -11.78 -20.58
N LEU A 271 3.15 -10.92 -20.62
CA LEU A 271 2.37 -10.45 -19.47
C LEU A 271 1.64 -11.59 -18.73
N LEU A 272 1.21 -12.63 -19.45
CA LEU A 272 0.60 -13.82 -18.84
C LEU A 272 1.63 -14.64 -18.06
N MET A 273 2.86 -14.76 -18.57
CA MET A 273 3.92 -15.48 -17.85
C MET A 273 4.39 -14.73 -16.61
N LYS A 274 4.47 -13.40 -16.65
CA LYS A 274 4.70 -12.60 -15.43
C LYS A 274 3.61 -12.81 -14.40
N ARG A 275 2.34 -12.83 -14.83
CA ARG A 275 1.19 -13.14 -13.95
C ARG A 275 1.27 -14.54 -13.38
N VAL A 276 1.59 -15.55 -14.18
CA VAL A 276 1.72 -16.96 -13.75
C VAL A 276 2.84 -17.11 -12.72
N ILE A 277 3.99 -16.46 -12.89
CA ILE A 277 5.10 -16.57 -11.94
C ILE A 277 4.80 -15.83 -10.64
N ILE A 278 4.19 -14.64 -10.70
CA ILE A 278 3.74 -13.92 -9.49
C ILE A 278 2.69 -14.76 -8.77
N MET A 279 1.66 -15.27 -9.47
CA MET A 279 0.66 -16.17 -8.91
C MET A 279 1.29 -17.43 -8.34
N LYS A 280 2.29 -18.02 -9.00
CA LYS A 280 2.98 -19.20 -8.50
C LYS A 280 3.78 -18.90 -7.24
N SER A 281 4.52 -17.78 -7.19
CA SER A 281 5.23 -17.34 -5.98
C SER A 281 4.26 -17.02 -4.83
N PHE A 282 3.07 -16.54 -5.15
CA PHE A 282 1.99 -16.29 -4.18
C PHE A 282 1.32 -17.60 -3.73
N CYS A 283 1.12 -18.55 -4.64
CA CYS A 283 0.65 -19.90 -4.33
C CYS A 283 1.66 -20.66 -3.47
N ASP A 284 2.96 -20.56 -3.75
CA ASP A 284 4.03 -21.17 -2.96
C ASP A 284 4.06 -20.55 -1.56
N LEU A 285 3.85 -19.23 -1.45
CA LEU A 285 3.70 -18.54 -0.17
C LEU A 285 2.46 -19.00 0.61
N ILE A 286 1.31 -19.14 -0.07
CA ILE A 286 0.08 -19.70 0.51
C ILE A 286 0.29 -21.16 0.91
N TYR A 287 1.03 -21.93 0.12
CA TYR A 287 1.33 -23.33 0.36
C TYR A 287 2.23 -23.50 1.59
N ASP A 288 3.25 -22.66 1.75
CA ASP A 288 4.08 -22.60 2.95
C ASP A 288 3.28 -22.18 4.20
N VAL A 289 2.32 -21.27 4.04
CA VAL A 289 1.36 -20.92 5.11
C VAL A 289 0.43 -22.09 5.43
N SER A 290 -0.02 -22.82 4.40
CA SER A 290 -0.92 -23.98 4.52
C SER A 290 -0.28 -25.15 5.28
N ASN A 291 1.03 -25.35 5.10
CA ASN A 291 1.79 -26.41 5.78
C ASN A 291 1.98 -26.13 7.28
N ASN A 292 1.89 -24.87 7.73
CA ASN A 292 1.85 -24.50 9.15
C ASN A 292 0.41 -24.35 9.68
N ALA A 293 -0.61 -24.47 8.83
CA ALA A 293 -2.01 -24.17 9.12
C ALA A 293 -2.95 -25.38 8.93
N ILE A 294 -2.46 -26.60 9.21
CA ILE A 294 -3.26 -27.83 9.13
C ILE A 294 -4.52 -27.76 10.01
N GLN A 295 -4.50 -26.98 11.10
CA GLN A 295 -5.67 -26.75 11.97
C GLN A 295 -6.70 -25.75 11.40
N PHE A 296 -6.31 -24.83 10.52
CA PHE A 296 -7.19 -23.80 9.97
C PHE A 296 -7.89 -24.26 8.67
N ILE A 297 -7.23 -25.14 7.90
CA ILE A 297 -7.74 -25.65 6.63
C ILE A 297 -8.94 -26.58 6.84
N GLU A 298 -8.98 -27.37 7.92
CA GLU A 298 -10.17 -28.20 8.21
C GLU A 298 -11.41 -27.35 8.47
N GLN A 299 -11.27 -26.24 9.20
CA GLN A 299 -12.39 -25.31 9.43
C GLN A 299 -12.86 -24.65 8.13
N GLN A 300 -11.94 -24.24 7.25
CA GLN A 300 -12.29 -23.62 5.96
C GLN A 300 -12.87 -24.64 4.96
N ARG A 301 -12.44 -25.90 5.00
CA ARG A 301 -13.01 -26.98 4.18
C ARG A 301 -14.48 -27.23 4.54
N VAL A 302 -14.81 -27.30 5.84
CA VAL A 302 -16.21 -27.44 6.30
C VAL A 302 -17.04 -26.21 5.88
N TYR A 303 -16.46 -25.02 5.92
CA TYR A 303 -17.12 -23.80 5.45
C TYR A 303 -17.39 -23.80 3.94
N LEU A 304 -16.41 -24.24 3.15
CA LEU A 304 -16.50 -24.35 1.68
C LEU A 304 -17.49 -25.44 1.23
N GLU A 305 -17.53 -26.59 1.90
CA GLU A 305 -18.49 -27.65 1.60
C GLU A 305 -19.93 -27.20 1.92
N ASN A 306 -20.12 -26.48 3.03
CA ASN A 306 -21.41 -25.89 3.38
C ASN A 306 -21.82 -24.76 2.44
N PHE A 307 -20.86 -23.98 1.94
CA PHE A 307 -21.11 -22.94 0.96
C PHE A 307 -21.45 -23.52 -0.42
N GLN A 308 -20.75 -24.58 -0.86
CA GLN A 308 -21.05 -25.30 -2.09
C GLN A 308 -22.43 -25.96 -2.06
N LYS A 309 -22.83 -26.55 -0.92
CA LYS A 309 -24.19 -27.09 -0.76
C LYS A 309 -25.25 -25.99 -0.88
N ARG A 310 -25.04 -24.83 -0.26
CA ARG A 310 -25.95 -23.67 -0.39
C ARG A 310 -25.99 -23.11 -1.80
N MET A 311 -24.86 -23.05 -2.49
CA MET A 311 -24.77 -22.60 -3.88
C MET A 311 -25.45 -23.58 -4.84
N HIS A 312 -25.29 -24.90 -4.64
CA HIS A 312 -25.99 -25.90 -5.44
C HIS A 312 -27.50 -25.87 -5.24
N GLN A 313 -27.97 -25.65 -4.01
CA GLN A 313 -29.39 -25.43 -3.72
C GLN A 313 -29.92 -24.17 -4.42
N HIS A 314 -29.18 -23.06 -4.38
CA HIS A 314 -29.56 -21.85 -5.11
C HIS A 314 -29.53 -22.03 -6.64
N TRP A 315 -28.58 -22.80 -7.17
CA TRP A 315 -28.45 -22.99 -8.62
C TRP A 315 -29.51 -23.94 -9.20
N SER A 316 -29.89 -24.97 -8.44
CA SER A 316 -30.96 -25.89 -8.84
C SER A 316 -32.35 -25.24 -8.77
N ILE A 317 -32.57 -24.25 -7.90
CA ILE A 317 -33.83 -23.48 -7.84
C ILE A 317 -33.93 -22.46 -8.99
N SER A 318 -32.80 -21.92 -9.47
CA SER A 318 -32.76 -20.97 -10.59
C SER A 318 -32.75 -21.61 -11.98
N SER A 319 -32.63 -22.95 -12.09
CA SER A 319 -32.61 -23.68 -13.37
C SER A 319 -33.92 -24.40 -13.70
N THR A 320 -34.86 -24.49 -12.76
CA THR A 320 -36.22 -25.03 -13.00
C THR A 320 -37.33 -23.97 -13.11
N THR A 321 -37.05 -22.69 -12.81
CA THR A 321 -38.05 -21.60 -12.89
C THR A 321 -38.01 -20.79 -14.20
N ALA A 322 -37.23 -21.23 -15.20
CA ALA A 322 -37.21 -20.67 -16.55
C ALA A 322 -37.88 -21.58 -17.61
N THR A 323 -38.69 -22.55 -17.18
CA THR A 323 -39.67 -23.26 -18.01
C THR A 323 -41.03 -23.23 -17.33
N SER A 324 -41.82 -22.22 -17.68
CA SER A 324 -43.26 -22.24 -17.47
C SER A 324 -43.90 -23.30 -18.37
N SER A 325 -44.43 -24.37 -17.81
CA SER A 325 -45.85 -24.72 -17.95
C SER A 325 -46.16 -26.04 -17.22
N GLU A 326 -47.27 -26.00 -16.48
CA GLU A 326 -48.09 -27.11 -15.98
C GLU A 326 -47.92 -27.51 -14.50
N GLU A 327 -48.97 -27.13 -13.76
CA GLU A 327 -49.70 -27.93 -12.77
C GLU A 327 -49.16 -28.03 -11.32
N ASP A 328 -49.91 -27.35 -10.46
CA ASP A 328 -50.61 -27.85 -9.26
C ASP A 328 -49.86 -28.34 -8.01
N ASP A 329 -50.47 -27.88 -6.91
CA ASP A 329 -50.64 -28.50 -5.60
C ASP A 329 -49.55 -28.38 -4.52
N ASP A 330 -49.92 -27.51 -3.56
CA ASP A 330 -50.06 -27.77 -2.13
C ASP A 330 -48.85 -28.07 -1.24
N ASP A 331 -48.76 -27.23 -0.20
CA ASP A 331 -48.39 -27.48 1.20
C ASP A 331 -47.41 -28.61 1.52
N ILE A 332 -46.41 -28.32 2.38
CA ILE A 332 -46.29 -29.00 3.69
C ILE A 332 -45.16 -28.37 4.54
N LEU A 333 -45.60 -27.94 5.72
CA LEU A 333 -44.96 -27.69 7.00
C LEU A 333 -43.46 -28.00 7.21
N ILE A 334 -42.81 -27.04 7.88
CA ILE A 334 -41.52 -27.14 8.55
C ILE A 334 -41.73 -27.77 9.94
N GLU A 335 -41.15 -28.96 10.18
CA GLU A 335 -40.90 -29.47 11.54
C GLU A 335 -39.41 -29.29 11.91
N LEU A 336 -39.19 -28.66 13.06
CA LEU A 336 -37.90 -28.47 13.72
C LEU A 336 -37.67 -29.58 14.76
N THR A 337 -36.43 -30.11 14.84
CA THR A 337 -35.66 -30.54 16.04
C THR A 337 -34.74 -31.76 15.76
N PRO A 338 -33.77 -32.13 16.63
CA PRO A 338 -32.77 -31.31 17.32
C PRO A 338 -31.32 -31.86 17.16
N SER A 339 -30.35 -31.07 17.63
CA SER A 339 -28.89 -31.32 17.63
C SER A 339 -28.42 -32.57 18.42
N PRO A 340 -27.36 -33.28 17.98
CA PRO A 340 -26.87 -34.47 18.67
C PRO A 340 -25.85 -34.17 19.79
N THR A 341 -25.94 -34.99 20.82
CA THR A 341 -25.15 -35.06 22.06
C THR A 341 -23.71 -35.52 21.84
N ILE A 342 -22.82 -35.02 22.69
CA ILE A 342 -21.42 -35.41 22.85
C ILE A 342 -21.36 -36.66 23.73
N GLU A 343 -20.67 -37.71 23.28
CA GLU A 343 -20.22 -38.80 24.17
C GLU A 343 -18.69 -38.90 24.14
N ASN A 344 -18.15 -38.99 25.37
CA ASN A 344 -16.75 -39.19 25.69
C ASN A 344 -16.41 -40.68 25.57
N GLU A 345 -15.20 -40.97 25.06
CA GLU A 345 -14.23 -41.88 25.68
C GLU A 345 -12.83 -41.65 25.08
#